data_AF-A0A3F2ZDH9-F1
#
_entry.id   AF-A0A3F2ZDH9-F1
#
_cell.length_a   1.000
_cell.length_b   1.000
_cell.length_c   1.000
_cell.angle_alpha   90.00
_cell.angle_beta   90.00
_cell.angle_gamma   90.00
#
_symmetry.space_group_name_H-M   'P 1'
#
loop_
_entity.id
_entity.type
_entity.pdbx_description
1 polymer ?
#
loop_
_entity_poly.entity_id
_entity_poly.type
_entity_poly.pdbx_seq_one_letter_code
_entity_poly.pdbx_strand_id
1 'polypeptide(L)'
;MVLSFCGEVEDIYDVIYPYYIASKVLGFAAFPLRIQKTKYLFFKHFILNSIYAIVVGSIIFGSMWYFRERQEEYFAYDQSQAANLTRSILIIMVAMNYFVGFVMNFFLQRPIQNLVVKFAQNDVIMERIGIRFNYAMHRKVVILFYMQTLVHGALMILYVEVAFLYSGIEKSIWEQISTYVSTTITFTTYLGQMLLTLLGIFFRFRLLNKYFVEKFMEDKKSTEIIFVASKSMDKAKDFYGRSMNDPAELIRKIATIHDSLNGIVCQMNFCFSFQIMMNMISWFIYTIYGTFNFYRLILINFKGYELLGYANMMWIVYHAMYLSAVVIFSSLIKAEGKKTSILLHQAINLEWNSKIVREMRIFSQQLGHRQPIVTCGLFPFDWSLFYSSIGLCVTYLTIMIQLDSSYSNPQLNVTLPAT
;
A
#
# COMPACT_ATOMS: atom_id res chain seq x y z
N MET A 1 5.65 -8.17 -28.07
CA MET A 1 4.88 -6.91 -27.91
C MET A 1 5.89 -5.87 -27.47
N VAL A 2 6.27 -4.97 -28.38
CA VAL A 2 7.42 -4.07 -28.25
C VAL A 2 7.16 -3.03 -27.17
N LEU A 3 8.12 -2.84 -26.26
CA LEU A 3 8.13 -1.79 -25.24
C LEU A 3 8.24 -0.40 -25.90
N SER A 4 7.14 0.13 -26.40
CA SER A 4 7.07 1.56 -26.76
C SER A 4 6.87 2.35 -25.48
N PHE A 5 7.94 2.97 -24.97
CA PHE A 5 7.83 3.91 -23.85
C PHE A 5 7.21 5.26 -24.27
N CYS A 6 6.96 5.49 -25.58
CA CYS A 6 6.66 6.77 -26.19
C CYS A 6 5.31 6.78 -26.96
N GLY A 7 4.27 6.14 -26.42
CA GLY A 7 2.89 6.32 -26.89
C GLY A 7 2.16 7.43 -26.12
N GLU A 8 1.15 8.05 -26.73
CA GLU A 8 0.18 8.87 -26.00
C GLU A 8 -0.48 8.03 -24.90
N VAL A 9 -0.59 8.60 -23.70
CA VAL A 9 -1.15 7.89 -22.53
C VAL A 9 -2.62 8.27 -22.44
N GLU A 10 -3.50 7.39 -22.92
CA GLU A 10 -4.92 7.68 -23.07
C GLU A 10 -5.75 7.21 -21.87
N ASP A 11 -5.35 6.11 -21.24
CA ASP A 11 -6.14 5.49 -20.18
C ASP A 11 -5.31 5.03 -18.96
N ILE A 12 -6.02 4.59 -17.93
CA ILE A 12 -5.42 4.06 -16.70
C ILE A 12 -4.63 2.76 -16.93
N TYR A 13 -4.92 2.01 -18.00
CA TYR A 13 -4.19 0.78 -18.31
C TYR A 13 -2.77 1.12 -18.76
N ASP A 14 -2.59 2.16 -19.57
CA ASP A 14 -1.27 2.63 -20.01
C ASP A 14 -0.41 3.15 -18.86
N VAL A 15 -1.05 3.73 -17.85
CA VAL A 15 -0.39 4.18 -16.61
C VAL A 15 0.17 3.00 -15.81
N ILE A 16 -0.61 1.93 -15.65
CA ILE A 16 -0.27 0.78 -14.82
C ILE A 16 0.65 -0.20 -15.57
N TYR A 17 0.62 -0.19 -16.91
CA TYR A 17 1.29 -1.17 -17.76
C TYR A 17 2.79 -1.39 -17.46
N PRO A 18 3.64 -0.36 -17.25
CA PRO A 18 5.06 -0.57 -16.93
C PRO A 18 5.25 -1.38 -15.64
N TYR A 19 4.48 -1.05 -14.60
CA TYR A 19 4.54 -1.74 -13.31
C TYR A 19 3.94 -3.15 -13.39
N TYR A 20 2.91 -3.32 -14.21
CA TYR A 20 2.31 -4.62 -14.51
C TYR A 20 3.31 -5.57 -15.16
N ILE A 21 4.13 -5.11 -16.12
CA ILE A 21 5.17 -5.95 -16.74
C ILE A 21 6.17 -6.43 -15.69
N ALA A 22 6.68 -5.52 -14.84
CA ALA A 22 7.60 -5.89 -13.77
C ALA A 22 6.97 -6.91 -12.80
N SER A 23 5.72 -6.65 -12.38
CA SER A 23 4.96 -7.56 -11.53
C SER A 23 4.70 -8.92 -12.18
N LYS A 24 4.54 -8.95 -13.52
CA LYS A 24 4.30 -10.18 -14.27
C LYS A 24 5.54 -11.05 -14.31
N VAL A 25 6.72 -10.47 -14.55
CA VAL A 25 8.00 -11.19 -14.54
C VAL A 25 8.25 -11.87 -13.19
N LEU A 26 7.82 -11.23 -12.10
CA LEU A 26 7.97 -11.72 -10.73
C LEU A 26 6.85 -12.69 -10.28
N GLY A 27 5.88 -13.00 -11.15
CA GLY A 27 4.78 -13.91 -10.82
C GLY A 27 3.54 -13.27 -10.17
N PHE A 28 3.61 -12.03 -9.68
CA PHE A 28 2.50 -11.35 -9.00
C PHE A 28 1.36 -10.91 -9.93
N ALA A 29 1.63 -10.77 -11.23
CA ALA A 29 0.64 -10.38 -12.23
C ALA A 29 0.62 -11.35 -13.42
N ALA A 30 0.59 -12.66 -13.14
CA ALA A 30 0.54 -13.71 -14.16
C ALA A 30 -0.65 -13.57 -15.13
N PHE A 31 -1.70 -12.88 -14.71
CA PHE A 31 -2.93 -12.69 -15.48
C PHE A 31 -2.89 -11.51 -16.43
N PRO A 32 -3.60 -11.55 -17.57
CA PRO A 32 -3.78 -10.39 -18.46
C PRO A 32 -4.40 -9.19 -17.73
N LEU A 33 -3.96 -7.97 -18.06
CA LEU A 33 -4.43 -6.75 -17.39
C LEU A 33 -5.91 -6.41 -17.69
N ARG A 34 -6.38 -6.71 -18.92
CA ARG A 34 -7.78 -6.51 -19.33
C ARG A 34 -8.61 -7.77 -19.06
N ILE A 35 -9.91 -7.58 -18.86
CA ILE A 35 -10.86 -8.69 -18.66
C ILE A 35 -11.13 -9.40 -20.00
N GLN A 36 -11.20 -10.72 -19.95
CA GLN A 36 -11.36 -11.57 -21.13
C GLN A 36 -12.83 -11.58 -21.54
N LYS A 37 -13.08 -11.17 -22.79
CA LYS A 37 -14.43 -11.06 -23.36
C LYS A 37 -15.14 -12.41 -23.53
N THR A 38 -14.40 -13.50 -23.64
CA THR A 38 -14.94 -14.84 -23.95
C THR A 38 -14.46 -15.89 -22.94
N LYS A 39 -15.34 -16.84 -22.58
CA LYS A 39 -15.02 -17.96 -21.67
C LYS A 39 -13.83 -18.80 -22.14
N TYR A 40 -13.73 -19.06 -23.45
CA TYR A 40 -12.61 -19.78 -24.05
C TYR A 40 -11.26 -19.08 -23.79
N LEU A 41 -11.20 -17.77 -24.06
CA LEU A 41 -9.98 -16.98 -23.87
C LEU A 41 -9.60 -16.91 -22.38
N PHE A 42 -10.60 -16.82 -21.49
CA PHE A 42 -10.39 -16.92 -20.06
C PHE A 42 -9.76 -18.26 -19.66
N PHE A 43 -10.29 -19.38 -20.13
CA PHE A 43 -9.78 -20.71 -19.76
C PHE A 43 -8.37 -20.96 -20.33
N LYS A 44 -8.11 -20.54 -21.58
CA LYS A 44 -6.78 -20.60 -22.19
C LYS A 44 -5.74 -19.84 -21.37
N HIS A 45 -6.05 -18.59 -21.00
CA HIS A 45 -5.14 -17.81 -20.16
C HIS A 45 -5.03 -18.39 -18.75
N PHE A 46 -6.11 -18.89 -18.16
CA PHE A 46 -6.07 -19.51 -16.84
C PHE A 46 -5.10 -20.69 -16.79
N ILE A 47 -5.18 -21.62 -17.76
CA ILE A 47 -4.23 -22.76 -17.84
C ILE A 47 -2.78 -22.26 -17.98
N LEU A 48 -2.53 -21.32 -18.90
CA LEU A 48 -1.17 -20.80 -19.11
C LEU A 48 -0.63 -20.11 -17.84
N ASN A 49 -1.48 -19.35 -17.16
CA ASN A 49 -1.14 -18.67 -15.92
C ASN A 49 -0.92 -19.67 -14.78
N SER A 50 -1.68 -20.77 -14.72
CA SER A 50 -1.47 -21.85 -13.76
C SER A 50 -0.12 -22.52 -13.96
N ILE A 51 0.24 -22.87 -15.20
CA ILE A 51 1.55 -23.47 -15.52
C ILE A 51 2.67 -22.50 -15.13
N TYR A 52 2.56 -21.23 -15.54
CA TYR A 52 3.53 -20.20 -15.19
C TYR A 52 3.66 -20.03 -13.67
N ALA A 53 2.53 -20.00 -12.97
CA ALA A 53 2.51 -19.84 -11.52
C ALA A 53 3.15 -21.04 -10.80
N ILE A 54 2.87 -22.26 -11.26
CA ILE A 54 3.49 -23.47 -10.70
C ILE A 54 5.01 -23.41 -10.90
N VAL A 55 5.49 -23.06 -12.10
CA VAL A 55 6.94 -22.98 -12.39
C VAL A 55 7.63 -21.95 -11.50
N VAL A 56 7.13 -20.71 -11.45
CA VAL A 56 7.72 -19.64 -10.64
C VAL A 56 7.66 -19.98 -9.14
N GLY A 57 6.49 -20.46 -8.68
CA GLY A 57 6.29 -20.86 -7.30
C GLY A 57 7.21 -22.01 -6.87
N SER A 58 7.39 -23.03 -7.73
CA SER A 58 8.29 -24.15 -7.46
C SER A 58 9.76 -23.73 -7.40
N ILE A 59 10.20 -22.82 -8.28
CA ILE A 59 11.57 -22.32 -8.26
C ILE A 59 11.86 -21.59 -6.95
N ILE A 60 10.97 -20.68 -6.53
CA ILE A 60 11.17 -19.87 -5.32
C ILE A 60 10.98 -20.72 -4.05
N PHE A 61 10.03 -21.65 -4.04
CA PHE A 61 9.87 -22.58 -2.92
C PHE A 61 11.09 -23.51 -2.80
N GLY A 62 11.60 -24.02 -3.92
CA GLY A 62 12.82 -24.83 -3.95
C GLY A 62 14.05 -24.06 -3.44
N SER A 63 14.19 -22.78 -3.80
CA SER A 63 15.29 -21.94 -3.31
C SER A 63 15.18 -21.63 -1.81
N MET A 64 13.96 -21.43 -1.29
CA MET A 64 13.72 -21.26 0.14
C MET A 64 13.98 -22.55 0.93
N TRP A 65 13.56 -23.70 0.40
CA TRP A 65 13.79 -25.00 1.02
C TRP A 65 15.28 -25.32 1.12
N TYR A 66 16.00 -25.13 0.01
CA TYR A 66 17.44 -25.32 -0.04
C TYR A 66 18.20 -24.42 0.95
N PHE A 67 17.78 -23.16 1.09
CA PHE A 67 18.34 -22.26 2.10
C PHE A 67 18.07 -22.77 3.53
N ARG A 68 16.86 -23.25 3.82
CA ARG A 68 16.49 -23.76 5.13
C ARG A 68 17.33 -24.96 5.55
N GLU A 69 17.66 -25.87 4.63
CA GLU A 69 18.48 -27.06 4.94
C GLU A 69 19.93 -26.71 5.27
N ARG A 70 20.51 -25.69 4.60
CA ARG A 70 21.92 -25.31 4.80
C ARG A 70 22.17 -24.27 5.87
N GLN A 71 21.14 -23.69 6.48
CA GLN A 71 21.29 -22.63 7.48
C GLN A 71 22.12 -23.04 8.71
N GLU A 72 22.15 -24.33 9.07
CA GLU A 72 22.84 -24.81 10.28
C GLU A 72 24.37 -24.70 10.19
N GLU A 73 24.93 -24.76 8.97
CA GLU A 73 26.37 -24.60 8.72
C GLU A 73 26.85 -23.15 8.99
N TYR A 74 25.95 -22.17 8.90
CA TYR A 74 26.28 -20.74 8.98
C TYR A 74 26.07 -20.12 10.36
N PHE A 75 25.19 -20.68 11.19
CA PHE A 75 24.79 -20.11 12.48
C PHE A 75 25.19 -20.95 13.70
N ALA A 76 26.27 -21.73 13.57
CA ALA A 76 26.76 -22.67 14.60
C ALA A 76 27.08 -22.03 15.98
N TYR A 77 27.03 -20.71 16.11
CA TYR A 77 27.40 -19.97 17.32
C TYR A 77 26.25 -19.58 18.27
N ASP A 78 24.97 -19.81 17.93
CA ASP A 78 23.85 -19.36 18.78
C ASP A 78 23.18 -20.51 19.55
N GLN A 79 23.60 -20.74 20.80
CA GLN A 79 23.09 -21.80 21.68
C GLN A 79 21.76 -21.46 22.39
N SER A 80 21.12 -20.33 22.09
CA SER A 80 19.85 -19.97 22.72
C SER A 80 18.66 -20.69 22.07
N GLN A 81 17.92 -21.49 22.85
CA GLN A 81 16.67 -22.13 22.39
C GLN A 81 15.65 -21.10 21.87
N ALA A 82 15.59 -19.93 22.50
CA ALA A 82 14.70 -18.84 22.08
C ALA A 82 15.10 -18.26 20.72
N ALA A 83 16.40 -18.11 20.46
CA ALA A 83 16.91 -17.62 19.17
C ALA A 83 16.63 -18.61 18.04
N ASN A 84 16.83 -19.92 18.27
CA ASN A 84 16.57 -20.97 17.30
C ASN A 84 15.07 -21.14 16.97
N LEU A 85 14.20 -21.08 17.98
CA LEU A 85 12.74 -21.08 17.77
C LEU A 85 12.30 -19.87 16.95
N THR A 86 12.79 -18.68 17.30
CA THR A 86 12.37 -17.45 16.62
C THR A 86 12.90 -17.38 15.18
N ARG A 87 14.13 -17.83 14.93
CA ARG A 87 14.68 -17.96 13.56
C ARG A 87 13.81 -18.89 12.70
N SER A 88 13.41 -20.03 13.25
CA SER A 88 12.53 -20.98 12.57
C SER A 88 11.17 -20.36 12.23
N ILE A 89 10.58 -19.61 13.19
CA ILE A 89 9.34 -18.86 12.97
C ILE A 89 9.52 -17.83 11.84
N LEU A 90 10.63 -17.10 11.80
CA LEU A 90 10.88 -16.07 10.77
C LEU A 90 10.99 -16.65 9.36
N ILE A 91 11.72 -17.75 9.19
CA ILE A 91 11.84 -18.41 7.87
C ILE A 91 10.47 -18.88 7.39
N ILE A 92 9.66 -19.46 8.30
CA ILE A 92 8.29 -19.87 8.00
C ILE A 92 7.43 -18.66 7.62
N MET A 93 7.57 -17.53 8.32
CA MET A 93 6.82 -16.30 8.03
C MET A 93 7.19 -15.70 6.68
N VAL A 94 8.47 -15.65 6.32
CA VAL A 94 8.93 -15.17 5.00
C VAL A 94 8.32 -16.02 3.89
N ALA A 95 8.39 -17.35 4.03
CA ALA A 95 7.76 -18.27 3.08
C ALA A 95 6.25 -18.10 3.02
N MET A 96 5.59 -17.91 4.18
CA MET A 96 4.15 -17.68 4.26
C MET A 96 3.75 -16.38 3.55
N ASN A 97 4.46 -15.26 3.77
CA ASN A 97 4.14 -13.99 3.10
C ASN A 97 4.28 -14.07 1.59
N TYR A 98 5.37 -14.69 1.13
CA TYR A 98 5.58 -14.92 -0.29
C TYR A 98 4.40 -15.72 -0.88
N PHE A 99 4.08 -16.84 -0.25
CA PHE A 99 3.02 -17.74 -0.73
C PHE A 99 1.64 -17.09 -0.65
N VAL A 100 1.30 -16.42 0.46
CA VAL A 100 0.04 -15.69 0.60
C VAL A 100 -0.06 -14.59 -0.46
N GLY A 101 0.98 -13.78 -0.66
CA GLY A 101 1.00 -12.75 -1.69
C GLY A 101 0.84 -13.32 -3.09
N PHE A 102 1.55 -14.40 -3.40
CA PHE A 102 1.53 -15.07 -4.69
C PHE A 102 0.18 -15.74 -4.99
N VAL A 103 -0.27 -16.61 -4.09
CA VAL A 103 -1.51 -17.39 -4.22
C VAL A 103 -2.74 -16.50 -4.18
N MET A 104 -2.78 -15.50 -3.30
CA MET A 104 -3.91 -14.58 -3.27
C MET A 104 -3.99 -13.74 -4.54
N ASN A 105 -2.86 -13.28 -5.10
CA ASN A 105 -2.90 -12.63 -6.42
C ASN A 105 -3.40 -13.58 -7.52
N PHE A 106 -3.09 -14.87 -7.44
CA PHE A 106 -3.60 -15.87 -8.37
C PHE A 106 -5.11 -16.12 -8.23
N PHE A 107 -5.68 -16.09 -7.02
CA PHE A 107 -7.12 -16.24 -6.84
C PHE A 107 -7.89 -14.93 -7.08
N LEU A 108 -7.28 -13.79 -6.76
CA LEU A 108 -7.90 -12.47 -6.83
C LEU A 108 -7.69 -11.76 -8.18
N GLN A 109 -7.25 -12.47 -9.22
CA GLN A 109 -7.02 -11.92 -10.57
C GLN A 109 -8.22 -11.15 -11.10
N ARG A 110 -9.43 -11.76 -11.03
CA ARG A 110 -10.67 -11.12 -11.49
C ARG A 110 -11.03 -9.89 -10.65
N PRO A 111 -11.03 -9.97 -9.31
CA PRO A 111 -11.15 -8.79 -8.44
C PRO A 111 -10.17 -7.66 -8.76
N ILE A 112 -8.90 -7.97 -9.04
CA ILE A 112 -7.87 -6.97 -9.38
C ILE A 112 -8.13 -6.36 -10.76
N GLN A 113 -8.52 -7.15 -11.77
CA GLN A 113 -8.94 -6.61 -13.07
C GLN A 113 -10.17 -5.70 -12.93
N ASN A 114 -11.16 -6.10 -12.12
CA ASN A 114 -12.34 -5.30 -11.83
C ASN A 114 -11.98 -3.98 -11.13
N LEU A 115 -10.94 -3.96 -10.30
CA LEU A 115 -10.44 -2.74 -9.69
C LEU A 115 -9.98 -1.72 -10.74
N VAL A 116 -9.18 -2.17 -11.72
CA VAL A 116 -8.71 -1.31 -12.83
C VAL A 116 -9.90 -0.81 -13.68
N VAL A 117 -10.87 -1.68 -13.94
CA VAL A 117 -12.11 -1.29 -14.66
C VAL A 117 -12.88 -0.21 -13.89
N LYS A 118 -13.03 -0.36 -12.56
CA LYS A 118 -13.70 0.65 -11.74
C LYS A 118 -12.99 2.00 -11.79
N PHE A 119 -11.65 2.02 -11.80
CA PHE A 119 -10.90 3.26 -12.03
C PHE A 119 -11.22 3.88 -13.39
N ALA A 120 -11.14 3.10 -14.48
CA ALA A 120 -11.43 3.60 -15.82
C ALA A 120 -12.86 4.15 -15.94
N GLN A 121 -13.85 3.44 -15.38
CA GLN A 121 -15.24 3.89 -15.37
C GLN A 121 -15.42 5.18 -14.57
N ASN A 122 -14.78 5.27 -13.39
CA ASN A 122 -14.83 6.47 -12.57
C ASN A 122 -14.20 7.67 -13.28
N ASP A 123 -13.06 7.47 -13.95
CA ASP A 123 -12.36 8.52 -14.68
C ASP A 123 -13.22 9.07 -15.84
N VAL A 124 -13.96 8.20 -16.54
CA VAL A 124 -14.93 8.62 -17.57
C VAL A 124 -16.07 9.46 -16.97
N ILE A 125 -16.57 9.10 -15.79
CA ILE A 125 -17.63 9.88 -15.12
C ILE A 125 -17.09 11.24 -14.66
N MET A 126 -15.86 11.28 -14.15
CA MET A 126 -15.16 12.52 -13.78
C MET A 126 -14.92 13.43 -14.99
N GLU A 127 -14.51 12.88 -16.13
CA GLU A 127 -14.27 13.64 -17.35
C GLU A 127 -15.56 14.24 -17.93
N ARG A 128 -16.69 13.52 -17.83
CA ARG A 128 -18.01 14.02 -18.25
C ARG A 128 -18.47 15.28 -17.51
N ILE A 129 -17.96 15.53 -16.30
CA ILE A 129 -18.22 16.76 -15.55
C ILE A 129 -17.07 17.78 -15.64
N GLY A 130 -16.07 17.53 -16.49
CA GLY A 130 -14.97 18.44 -16.74
C GLY A 130 -13.73 18.24 -15.86
N ILE A 131 -13.68 17.18 -15.04
CA ILE A 131 -12.47 16.84 -14.28
C ILE A 131 -11.55 16.02 -15.18
N ARG A 132 -10.55 16.67 -15.79
CA ARG A 132 -9.57 16.00 -16.63
C ARG A 132 -8.44 15.39 -15.80
N PHE A 133 -8.18 14.11 -16.03
CA PHE A 133 -7.08 13.40 -15.37
C PHE A 133 -5.83 13.42 -16.26
N ASN A 134 -4.69 13.83 -15.69
CA ASN A 134 -3.42 13.81 -16.43
C ASN A 134 -2.76 12.43 -16.29
N TYR A 135 -3.11 11.51 -17.20
CA TYR A 135 -2.55 10.15 -17.20
C TYR A 135 -1.04 10.14 -17.44
N ALA A 136 -0.49 11.07 -18.23
CA ALA A 136 0.95 11.17 -18.45
C ALA A 136 1.71 11.49 -17.15
N MET A 137 1.21 12.40 -16.32
CA MET A 137 1.79 12.70 -15.01
C MET A 137 1.68 11.49 -14.07
N HIS A 138 0.52 10.81 -14.04
CA HIS A 138 0.34 9.62 -13.22
C HIS A 138 1.31 8.49 -13.63
N ARG A 139 1.49 8.26 -14.93
CA ARG A 139 2.48 7.30 -15.46
C ARG A 139 3.90 7.66 -15.04
N LYS A 140 4.27 8.95 -15.09
CA LYS A 140 5.58 9.41 -14.59
C LYS A 140 5.76 9.09 -13.11
N VAL A 141 4.73 9.31 -12.28
CA VAL A 141 4.78 8.98 -10.85
C VAL A 141 4.93 7.47 -10.62
N VAL A 142 4.21 6.63 -11.39
CA VAL A 142 4.35 5.16 -11.32
C VAL A 142 5.77 4.72 -11.70
N ILE A 143 6.33 5.26 -12.77
CA ILE A 143 7.69 4.94 -13.22
C ILE A 143 8.72 5.42 -12.18
N LEU A 144 8.58 6.64 -11.67
CA LEU A 144 9.47 7.17 -10.64
C LEU A 144 9.43 6.33 -9.36
N PHE A 145 8.22 5.94 -8.92
CA PHE A 145 8.06 5.04 -7.78
C PHE A 145 8.77 3.71 -8.03
N TYR A 146 8.58 3.10 -9.20
CA TYR A 146 9.25 1.85 -9.55
C TYR A 146 10.78 2.00 -9.55
N MET A 147 11.32 3.03 -10.20
CA MET A 147 12.76 3.31 -10.21
C MET A 147 13.30 3.52 -8.79
N GLN A 148 12.57 4.25 -7.94
CA GLN A 148 12.93 4.44 -6.54
C GLN A 148 12.94 3.10 -5.78
N THR A 149 11.96 2.22 -5.98
CA THR A 149 11.94 0.90 -5.34
C THR A 149 13.13 0.03 -5.76
N LEU A 150 13.51 0.06 -7.05
CA LEU A 150 14.68 -0.65 -7.55
C LEU A 150 15.99 -0.11 -6.96
N VAL A 151 16.15 1.22 -6.92
CA VAL A 151 17.33 1.87 -6.34
C VAL A 151 17.45 1.55 -4.85
N HIS A 152 16.37 1.69 -4.08
CA HIS A 152 16.37 1.33 -2.67
C HIS A 152 16.68 -0.17 -2.45
N GLY A 153 16.10 -1.06 -3.26
CA GLY A 153 16.42 -2.49 -3.20
C GLY A 153 17.89 -2.79 -3.50
N ALA A 154 18.45 -2.18 -4.55
CA ALA A 154 19.85 -2.34 -4.92
C ALA A 154 20.81 -1.80 -3.84
N LEU A 155 20.49 -0.65 -3.24
CA LEU A 155 21.28 -0.10 -2.13
C LEU A 155 21.26 -1.00 -0.90
N MET A 156 20.09 -1.57 -0.56
CA MET A 156 19.98 -2.53 0.55
C MET A 156 20.81 -3.79 0.28
N ILE A 157 20.73 -4.34 -0.92
CA ILE A 157 21.53 -5.50 -1.32
C ILE A 157 23.03 -5.17 -1.24
N LEU A 158 23.45 -4.04 -1.82
CA LEU A 158 24.85 -3.61 -1.81
C LEU A 158 25.38 -3.45 -0.38
N TYR A 159 24.60 -2.81 0.51
CA TYR A 159 24.98 -2.61 1.90
C TYR A 159 25.20 -3.94 2.63
N VAL A 160 24.28 -4.89 2.43
CA VAL A 160 24.38 -6.24 3.01
C VAL A 160 25.57 -6.99 2.43
N GLU A 161 25.81 -6.89 1.11
CA GLU A 161 26.99 -7.49 0.47
C GLU A 161 28.30 -6.99 1.08
N VAL A 162 28.44 -5.67 1.26
CA VAL A 162 29.60 -5.08 1.94
C VAL A 162 29.73 -5.58 3.37
N ALA A 163 28.61 -5.69 4.11
CA ALA A 163 28.61 -6.17 5.49
C ALA A 163 29.20 -7.58 5.61
N PHE A 164 28.77 -8.48 4.73
CA PHE A 164 29.26 -9.85 4.75
C PHE A 164 30.71 -9.99 4.27
N LEU A 165 31.13 -9.23 3.25
CA LEU A 165 32.52 -9.22 2.80
C LEU A 165 33.46 -8.78 3.92
N TYR A 166 33.06 -7.76 4.69
CA TYR A 166 33.82 -7.28 5.85
C TYR A 166 33.90 -8.31 6.97
N SER A 167 32.82 -9.07 7.21
CA SER A 167 32.79 -10.13 8.21
C SER A 167 33.45 -11.45 7.75
N GLY A 168 33.96 -11.53 6.51
CA GLY A 168 34.65 -12.72 5.99
C GLY A 168 33.76 -13.95 5.83
N ILE A 169 32.44 -13.76 5.70
CA ILE A 169 31.47 -14.85 5.56
C ILE A 169 31.33 -15.22 4.09
N GLU A 170 31.69 -16.46 3.74
CA GLU A 170 31.45 -17.02 2.42
C GLU A 170 29.97 -17.32 2.22
N LYS A 171 29.43 -16.91 1.07
CA LYS A 171 28.01 -17.07 0.73
C LYS A 171 27.81 -17.98 -0.45
N SER A 172 26.70 -18.70 -0.42
CA SER A 172 26.18 -19.37 -1.60
C SER A 172 25.48 -18.38 -2.53
N ILE A 173 25.77 -18.43 -3.83
CA ILE A 173 25.07 -17.63 -4.86
C ILE A 173 23.54 -17.88 -4.79
N TRP A 174 23.14 -19.11 -4.47
CA TRP A 174 21.72 -19.49 -4.37
C TRP A 174 21.01 -18.86 -3.17
N GLU A 175 21.73 -18.64 -2.06
CA GLU A 175 21.21 -17.95 -0.88
C GLU A 175 20.95 -16.47 -1.18
N GLN A 176 21.88 -15.81 -1.87
CA GLN A 176 21.72 -14.41 -2.29
C GLN A 176 20.52 -14.25 -3.22
N ILE A 177 20.42 -15.10 -4.25
CA ILE A 177 19.30 -15.06 -5.19
C ILE A 177 17.99 -15.33 -4.45
N SER A 178 17.93 -16.38 -3.64
CA SER A 178 16.72 -16.74 -2.88
C SER A 178 16.31 -15.60 -1.95
N THR A 179 17.23 -15.07 -1.15
CA THR A 179 16.91 -14.05 -0.15
C THR A 179 16.53 -12.74 -0.83
N TYR A 180 17.35 -12.19 -1.73
CA TYR A 180 17.09 -10.88 -2.33
C TYR A 180 15.86 -10.86 -3.24
N VAL A 181 15.61 -11.93 -4.00
CA VAL A 181 14.41 -12.01 -4.84
C VAL A 181 13.15 -12.19 -3.99
N SER A 182 13.21 -13.04 -2.96
CA SER A 182 12.04 -13.40 -2.14
C SER A 182 11.67 -12.35 -1.10
N THR A 183 12.65 -11.75 -0.42
CA THR A 183 12.41 -10.84 0.70
C THR A 183 12.38 -9.37 0.28
N THR A 184 13.07 -9.02 -0.81
CA THR A 184 13.25 -7.61 -1.21
C THR A 184 12.42 -7.26 -2.42
N ILE A 185 12.70 -7.92 -3.56
CA ILE A 185 12.07 -7.58 -4.84
C ILE A 185 10.59 -7.95 -4.82
N THR A 186 10.26 -9.14 -4.31
CA THR A 186 8.88 -9.58 -4.12
C THR A 186 8.11 -8.67 -3.18
N PHE A 187 8.65 -8.41 -1.99
CA PHE A 187 7.98 -7.61 -0.96
C PHE A 187 7.65 -6.20 -1.47
N THR A 188 8.63 -5.53 -2.08
CA THR A 188 8.45 -4.19 -2.62
C THR A 188 7.54 -4.13 -3.82
N THR A 189 7.62 -5.11 -4.71
CA THR A 189 6.73 -5.17 -5.87
C THR A 189 5.29 -5.38 -5.43
N TYR A 190 5.08 -6.29 -4.48
CA TYR A 190 3.75 -6.58 -3.95
C TYR A 190 3.16 -5.37 -3.20
N LEU A 191 3.87 -4.82 -2.22
CA LEU A 191 3.41 -3.64 -1.48
C LEU A 191 3.22 -2.43 -2.40
N GLY A 192 4.08 -2.29 -3.41
CA GLY A 192 3.99 -1.23 -4.38
C GLY A 192 2.70 -1.28 -5.21
N GLN A 193 2.16 -2.47 -5.53
CA GLN A 193 0.85 -2.57 -6.20
C GLN A 193 -0.27 -1.90 -5.39
N MET A 194 -0.31 -2.17 -4.09
CA MET A 194 -1.28 -1.55 -3.20
C MET A 194 -1.00 -0.05 -3.01
N LEU A 195 0.25 0.35 -2.79
CA LEU A 195 0.63 1.75 -2.59
C LEU A 195 0.28 2.62 -3.81
N LEU A 196 0.56 2.14 -5.02
CA LEU A 196 0.18 2.83 -6.26
C LEU A 196 -1.34 2.92 -6.42
N THR A 197 -2.07 1.88 -6.00
CA THR A 197 -3.54 1.89 -5.97
C THR A 197 -4.05 2.96 -5.00
N LEU A 198 -3.53 2.99 -3.77
CA LEU A 198 -3.89 3.98 -2.75
C LEU A 198 -3.59 5.40 -3.24
N LEU A 199 -2.42 5.61 -3.83
CA LEU A 199 -2.02 6.89 -4.41
C LEU A 199 -3.00 7.32 -5.53
N GLY A 200 -3.40 6.38 -6.40
CA GLY A 200 -4.40 6.62 -7.42
C GLY A 200 -5.77 7.01 -6.86
N ILE A 201 -6.22 6.40 -5.76
CA ILE A 201 -7.46 6.77 -5.05
C ILE A 201 -7.33 8.17 -4.46
N PHE A 202 -6.23 8.43 -3.75
CA PHE A 202 -5.96 9.72 -3.11
C PHE A 202 -6.02 10.89 -4.09
N PHE A 203 -5.34 10.77 -5.24
CA PHE A 203 -5.36 11.84 -6.25
C PHE A 203 -6.76 12.13 -6.78
N ARG A 204 -7.61 11.11 -6.93
CA ARG A 204 -8.99 11.29 -7.44
C ARG A 204 -9.90 11.97 -6.42
N PHE A 205 -9.80 11.61 -5.14
CA PHE A 205 -10.49 12.35 -4.08
C PHE A 205 -10.04 13.81 -4.03
N ARG A 206 -8.73 14.05 -4.12
CA ARG A 206 -8.17 15.41 -4.14
C ARG A 206 -8.66 16.23 -5.34
N LEU A 207 -8.72 15.63 -6.54
CA LEU A 207 -9.25 16.28 -7.74
C LEU A 207 -10.74 16.58 -7.61
N LEU A 208 -11.53 15.66 -7.06
CA LEU A 208 -12.95 15.88 -6.79
C LEU A 208 -13.17 17.06 -5.82
N ASN A 209 -12.39 17.11 -4.74
CA ASN A 209 -12.42 18.21 -3.77
C ASN A 209 -12.03 19.54 -4.40
N LYS A 210 -10.97 19.55 -5.22
CA LYS A 210 -10.55 20.75 -5.94
C LYS A 210 -11.66 21.28 -6.86
N TYR A 211 -12.24 20.39 -7.66
CA TYR A 211 -13.34 20.73 -8.56
C TYR A 211 -14.58 21.24 -7.81
N PHE A 212 -14.91 20.63 -6.67
CA PHE A 212 -16.02 21.07 -5.82
C PHE A 212 -15.83 22.52 -5.33
N VAL A 213 -14.62 22.86 -4.88
CA VAL A 213 -14.28 24.22 -4.43
C VAL A 213 -14.41 25.22 -5.56
N GLU A 214 -13.81 24.94 -6.72
CA GLU A 214 -13.85 25.81 -7.91
C GLU A 214 -15.30 26.10 -8.35
N LYS A 215 -16.21 25.12 -8.24
CA LYS A 215 -17.60 25.26 -8.70
C LYS A 215 -18.58 25.84 -7.68
N PHE A 216 -18.40 25.58 -6.39
CA PHE A 216 -19.41 25.93 -5.37
C PHE A 216 -18.92 26.93 -4.33
N MET A 217 -17.62 27.25 -4.29
CA MET A 217 -17.05 28.15 -3.28
C MET A 217 -16.33 29.37 -3.87
N GLU A 218 -15.55 29.21 -4.94
CA GLU A 218 -14.76 30.32 -5.50
C GLU A 218 -15.62 31.40 -6.15
N ASP A 219 -16.71 31.01 -6.84
CA ASP A 219 -17.63 31.95 -7.49
C ASP A 219 -18.33 32.89 -6.48
N LYS A 220 -18.39 32.52 -5.20
CA LYS A 220 -19.14 33.24 -4.15
C LYS A 220 -18.34 34.24 -3.32
N LYS A 221 -17.00 34.21 -3.36
CA LYS A 221 -16.17 35.26 -2.74
C LYS A 221 -16.19 36.58 -3.53
N SER A 222 -16.56 36.55 -4.80
CA SER A 222 -16.73 37.74 -5.63
C SER A 222 -18.19 38.20 -5.74
N THR A 223 -19.16 37.38 -5.30
CA THR A 223 -20.59 37.70 -5.44
C THR A 223 -21.11 38.70 -4.39
N GLU A 224 -20.39 38.99 -3.31
CA GLU A 224 -20.81 40.05 -2.38
C GLU A 224 -20.79 41.44 -3.07
N ILE A 225 -19.93 41.62 -4.09
CA ILE A 225 -19.86 42.83 -4.91
C ILE A 225 -20.88 42.78 -6.07
N ILE A 226 -21.20 41.60 -6.60
CA ILE A 226 -22.08 41.44 -7.77
C ILE A 226 -23.57 41.34 -7.39
N PHE A 227 -23.91 40.84 -6.20
CA PHE A 227 -25.31 40.71 -5.75
C PHE A 227 -26.01 42.08 -5.62
N VAL A 228 -25.27 43.14 -5.27
CA VAL A 228 -25.78 44.52 -5.28
C VAL A 228 -26.05 45.02 -6.71
N ALA A 229 -25.32 44.55 -7.72
CA ALA A 229 -25.51 44.96 -9.12
C ALA A 229 -26.58 44.13 -9.86
N SER A 230 -26.73 42.83 -9.55
CA SER A 230 -27.57 41.89 -10.29
C SER A 230 -29.07 42.03 -10.08
N LYS A 231 -29.52 42.65 -8.98
CA LYS A 231 -30.94 42.93 -8.71
C LYS A 231 -31.58 43.86 -9.76
N SER A 232 -30.78 44.47 -10.63
CA SER A 232 -31.21 45.31 -11.75
C SER A 232 -31.50 44.55 -13.06
N MET A 233 -31.06 43.29 -13.20
CA MET A 233 -31.09 42.54 -14.49
C MET A 233 -32.04 41.33 -14.53
N ASP A 234 -32.77 41.03 -13.44
CA ASP A 234 -33.64 39.85 -13.28
C ASP A 234 -34.94 39.84 -14.12
N LYS A 235 -35.08 40.68 -15.15
CA LYS A 235 -36.32 40.78 -15.95
C LYS A 235 -36.30 40.10 -17.33
N ALA A 236 -35.22 39.44 -17.75
CA ALA A 236 -35.03 39.17 -19.19
C ALA A 236 -34.74 37.71 -19.64
N LYS A 237 -34.84 36.66 -18.81
CA LYS A 237 -34.36 35.32 -19.22
C LYS A 237 -35.23 34.10 -18.91
N ASP A 238 -36.55 34.24 -19.01
CA ASP A 238 -37.46 33.09 -19.06
C ASP A 238 -37.95 32.86 -20.51
N PHE A 239 -37.22 32.09 -21.34
CA PHE A 239 -37.86 31.55 -22.57
C PHE A 239 -37.29 30.29 -23.26
N TYR A 240 -36.12 29.70 -22.94
CA TYR A 240 -35.71 28.47 -23.67
C TYR A 240 -34.81 27.50 -22.88
N GLY A 241 -35.26 26.23 -22.82
CA GLY A 241 -34.40 25.03 -22.94
C GLY A 241 -33.76 24.46 -21.66
N ARG A 242 -34.00 23.17 -21.40
CA ARG A 242 -33.27 22.35 -20.40
C ARG A 242 -31.77 22.61 -20.50
N SER A 243 -31.22 23.30 -19.51
CA SER A 243 -29.78 23.54 -19.39
C SER A 243 -29.08 22.26 -18.95
N MET A 244 -28.09 21.84 -19.73
CA MET A 244 -27.11 20.80 -19.41
C MET A 244 -26.22 21.16 -18.20
N ASN A 245 -26.52 22.29 -17.53
CA ASN A 245 -25.85 22.87 -16.37
C ASN A 245 -26.84 23.14 -15.21
N ASP A 246 -27.68 22.17 -14.81
CA ASP A 246 -28.40 22.27 -13.53
C ASP A 246 -27.40 21.99 -12.38
N PRO A 247 -27.09 22.95 -11.50
CA PRO A 247 -26.14 22.72 -10.40
C PRO A 247 -26.59 21.59 -9.46
N ALA A 248 -27.91 21.35 -9.34
CA ALA A 248 -28.43 20.22 -8.58
C ALA A 248 -28.09 18.87 -9.25
N GLU A 249 -28.10 18.79 -10.58
CA GLU A 249 -27.62 17.61 -11.31
C GLU A 249 -26.11 17.42 -11.15
N LEU A 250 -25.34 18.50 -11.14
CA LEU A 250 -23.90 18.45 -10.90
C LEU A 250 -23.58 17.87 -9.51
N ILE A 251 -24.30 18.29 -8.46
CA ILE A 251 -24.13 17.72 -7.11
C ILE A 251 -24.42 16.22 -7.10
N ARG A 252 -25.48 15.76 -7.77
CA ARG A 252 -25.76 14.31 -7.89
C ARG A 252 -24.64 13.55 -8.61
N LYS A 253 -24.06 14.13 -9.66
CA LYS A 253 -22.90 13.54 -10.35
C LYS A 253 -21.66 13.46 -9.45
N ILE A 254 -21.37 14.52 -8.69
CA ILE A 254 -20.27 14.55 -7.71
C ILE A 254 -20.48 13.49 -6.63
N ALA A 255 -21.71 13.37 -6.09
CA ALA A 255 -22.07 12.34 -5.11
C ALA A 255 -21.86 10.93 -5.69
N THR A 256 -22.26 10.71 -6.94
CA THR A 256 -22.06 9.44 -7.66
C THR A 256 -20.57 9.11 -7.82
N ILE A 257 -19.73 10.09 -8.16
CA ILE A 257 -18.27 9.91 -8.26
C ILE A 257 -17.68 9.56 -6.89
N HIS A 258 -18.08 10.27 -5.84
CA HIS A 258 -17.60 9.98 -4.49
C HIS A 258 -17.98 8.56 -4.04
N ASP A 259 -19.21 8.11 -4.30
CA ASP A 259 -19.65 6.75 -3.99
C ASP A 259 -18.88 5.69 -4.81
N SER A 260 -18.64 5.97 -6.09
CA SER A 260 -17.80 5.14 -6.96
C SER A 260 -16.35 5.03 -6.43
N LEU A 261 -15.75 6.13 -5.98
CA LEU A 261 -14.43 6.14 -5.34
C LEU A 261 -14.40 5.33 -4.04
N ASN A 262 -15.44 5.43 -3.20
CA ASN A 262 -15.61 4.54 -2.05
C ASN A 262 -15.70 3.07 -2.47
N GLY A 263 -16.43 2.78 -3.57
CA GLY A 263 -16.51 1.43 -4.15
C GLY A 263 -15.17 0.89 -4.66
N ILE A 264 -14.25 1.77 -5.09
CA ILE A 264 -12.86 1.44 -5.43
C ILE A 264 -12.06 1.13 -4.16
N VAL A 265 -12.21 1.91 -3.09
CA VAL A 265 -11.59 1.62 -1.78
C VAL A 265 -12.02 0.24 -1.26
N CYS A 266 -13.31 -0.07 -1.30
CA CYS A 266 -13.81 -1.40 -0.90
C CYS A 266 -13.23 -2.52 -1.76
N GLN A 267 -13.13 -2.31 -3.08
CA GLN A 267 -12.53 -3.30 -3.98
C GLN A 267 -11.04 -3.51 -3.68
N MET A 268 -10.30 -2.44 -3.40
CA MET A 268 -8.90 -2.49 -3.03
C MET A 268 -8.70 -3.25 -1.72
N ASN A 269 -9.51 -2.98 -0.69
CA ASN A 269 -9.49 -3.73 0.56
C ASN A 269 -9.69 -5.23 0.29
N PHE A 270 -10.66 -5.60 -0.53
CA PHE A 270 -10.89 -7.01 -0.89
C PHE A 270 -9.69 -7.64 -1.63
N CYS A 271 -8.98 -6.86 -2.45
CA CYS A 271 -7.87 -7.38 -3.25
C CYS A 271 -6.56 -7.57 -2.47
N PHE A 272 -6.26 -6.68 -1.50
CA PHE A 272 -4.92 -6.59 -0.92
C PHE A 272 -4.87 -6.67 0.61
N SER A 273 -5.96 -6.39 1.32
CA SER A 273 -5.88 -6.12 2.75
C SER A 273 -5.45 -7.31 3.62
N PHE A 274 -5.86 -8.53 3.27
CA PHE A 274 -5.47 -9.74 3.99
C PHE A 274 -3.97 -10.00 3.90
N GLN A 275 -3.42 -9.86 2.71
CA GLN A 275 -2.00 -10.08 2.45
C GLN A 275 -1.15 -9.00 3.12
N ILE A 276 -1.58 -7.73 3.15
CA ILE A 276 -0.90 -6.68 3.94
C ILE A 276 -0.92 -7.00 5.42
N MET A 277 -2.06 -7.45 5.96
CA MET A 277 -2.17 -7.83 7.35
C MET A 277 -1.15 -8.93 7.71
N MET A 278 -1.01 -9.95 6.85
CA MET A 278 -0.02 -11.01 7.03
C MET A 278 1.43 -10.47 7.03
N ASN A 279 1.73 -9.54 6.11
CA ASN A 279 3.02 -8.86 6.06
C ASN A 279 3.29 -8.00 7.31
N MET A 280 2.28 -7.28 7.82
CA MET A 280 2.41 -6.47 9.04
C MET A 280 2.73 -7.33 10.27
N ILE A 281 2.05 -8.47 10.42
CA ILE A 281 2.33 -9.44 11.51
C ILE A 281 3.77 -9.94 11.42
N SER A 282 4.21 -10.29 10.21
CA SER A 282 5.56 -10.83 10.02
C SER A 282 6.64 -9.78 10.28
N TRP A 283 6.43 -8.53 9.85
CA TRP A 283 7.32 -7.43 10.16
C TRP A 283 7.39 -7.14 11.66
N PHE A 284 6.27 -7.24 12.37
CA PHE A 284 6.22 -7.07 13.81
C PHE A 284 7.13 -8.08 14.53
N ILE A 285 7.01 -9.38 14.20
CA ILE A 285 7.88 -10.42 14.77
C ILE A 285 9.34 -10.20 14.36
N TYR A 286 9.59 -9.87 13.10
CA TYR A 286 10.95 -9.59 12.61
C TYR A 286 11.59 -8.40 13.33
N THR A 287 10.83 -7.36 13.65
CA THR A 287 11.31 -6.18 14.37
C THR A 287 11.72 -6.53 15.79
N ILE A 288 10.90 -7.29 16.52
CA ILE A 288 11.20 -7.73 17.89
C ILE A 288 12.47 -8.57 17.89
N TYR A 289 12.51 -9.63 17.06
CA TYR A 289 13.65 -10.52 16.98
C TYR A 289 14.91 -9.79 16.54
N GLY A 290 14.83 -9.02 15.46
CA GLY A 290 15.98 -8.35 14.88
C GLY A 290 16.60 -7.33 15.83
N THR A 291 15.76 -6.58 16.56
CA THR A 291 16.25 -5.62 17.57
C THR A 291 16.83 -6.34 18.80
N PHE A 292 16.23 -7.45 19.23
CA PHE A 292 16.79 -8.27 20.32
C PHE A 292 18.17 -8.87 19.98
N ASN A 293 18.35 -9.34 18.75
CA ASN A 293 19.67 -9.83 18.30
C ASN A 293 20.69 -8.69 18.22
N PHE A 294 20.28 -7.52 17.75
CA PHE A 294 21.13 -6.34 17.75
C PHE A 294 21.57 -5.95 19.17
N TYR A 295 20.65 -6.00 20.14
CA TYR A 295 20.95 -5.80 21.56
C TYR A 295 22.01 -6.81 22.08
N ARG A 296 21.83 -8.11 21.84
CA ARG A 296 22.78 -9.16 22.27
C ARG A 296 24.15 -8.96 21.62
N LEU A 297 24.17 -8.59 20.35
CA LEU A 297 25.41 -8.36 19.59
C LEU A 297 26.27 -7.25 20.22
N ILE A 298 25.63 -6.13 20.61
CA ILE A 298 26.31 -4.98 21.21
C ILE A 298 26.82 -5.32 22.61
N LEU A 299 26.00 -5.94 23.46
CA LEU A 299 26.37 -6.16 24.86
C LEU A 299 27.34 -7.31 25.09
N ILE A 300 27.24 -8.37 24.30
CA ILE A 300 28.14 -9.54 24.42
C ILE A 300 29.48 -9.27 23.68
N ASN A 301 29.59 -8.12 23.00
CA ASN A 301 30.82 -7.57 22.43
C ASN A 301 31.49 -8.53 21.42
N PHE A 302 30.69 -9.07 20.49
CA PHE A 302 31.17 -9.91 19.39
C PHE A 302 31.93 -9.06 18.35
N LYS A 303 33.20 -8.76 18.65
CA LYS A 303 34.11 -8.04 17.75
C LYS A 303 34.12 -8.69 16.36
N GLY A 304 33.81 -7.91 15.33
CA GLY A 304 33.82 -8.35 13.91
C GLY A 304 32.43 -8.56 13.27
N TYR A 305 31.35 -8.60 14.04
CA TYR A 305 29.98 -8.82 13.53
C TYR A 305 29.06 -7.60 13.61
N GLU A 306 29.56 -6.46 14.12
CA GLU A 306 28.79 -5.23 14.31
C GLU A 306 28.10 -4.75 13.03
N LEU A 307 28.79 -4.83 11.89
CA LEU A 307 28.26 -4.41 10.58
C LEU A 307 27.07 -5.26 10.13
N LEU A 308 27.04 -6.55 10.50
CA LEU A 308 25.88 -7.42 10.25
C LEU A 308 24.69 -7.05 11.14
N GLY A 309 24.95 -6.61 12.38
CA GLY A 309 23.93 -6.03 13.26
C GLY A 309 23.30 -4.77 12.66
N TYR A 310 24.12 -3.85 12.15
CA TYR A 310 23.64 -2.65 11.46
C TYR A 310 22.89 -2.99 10.17
N ALA A 311 23.36 -3.98 9.40
CA ALA A 311 22.65 -4.53 8.24
C ALA A 311 21.23 -4.97 8.60
N ASN A 312 21.08 -5.73 9.69
CA ASN A 312 19.77 -6.16 10.17
C ASN A 312 18.87 -4.98 10.59
N MET A 313 19.41 -3.98 11.29
CA MET A 313 18.63 -2.78 11.64
C MET A 313 18.17 -2.01 10.40
N MET A 314 19.00 -1.93 9.36
CA MET A 314 18.61 -1.30 8.10
C MET A 314 17.47 -2.05 7.40
N TRP A 315 17.41 -3.38 7.46
CA TRP A 315 16.28 -4.16 6.96
C TRP A 315 14.98 -3.84 7.72
N ILE A 316 15.04 -3.73 9.05
CA ILE A 316 13.89 -3.35 9.87
C ILE A 316 13.36 -1.99 9.43
N VAL A 317 14.24 -0.99 9.28
CA VAL A 317 13.89 0.36 8.83
C VAL A 317 13.30 0.33 7.42
N TYR A 318 13.89 -0.45 6.51
CA TYR A 318 13.42 -0.61 5.14
C TYR A 318 11.97 -1.12 5.09
N HIS A 319 11.67 -2.21 5.81
CA HIS A 319 10.31 -2.75 5.84
C HIS A 319 9.33 -1.83 6.57
N ALA A 320 9.79 -1.14 7.64
CA ALA A 320 8.98 -0.16 8.37
C ALA A 320 8.57 1.02 7.48
N MET A 321 9.46 1.50 6.61
CA MET A 321 9.17 2.58 5.66
C MET A 321 8.02 2.22 4.70
N TYR A 322 7.99 1.02 4.12
CA TYR A 322 6.89 0.64 3.22
C TYR A 322 5.56 0.42 3.95
N LEU A 323 5.59 -0.16 5.16
CA LEU A 323 4.38 -0.34 5.95
C LEU A 323 3.82 0.98 6.47
N SER A 324 4.68 1.90 6.92
CA SER A 324 4.26 3.27 7.27
C SER A 324 3.68 4.01 6.06
N ALA A 325 4.21 3.81 4.84
CA ALA A 325 3.61 4.39 3.64
C ALA A 325 2.16 3.94 3.43
N VAL A 326 1.82 2.68 3.72
CA VAL A 326 0.43 2.17 3.66
C VAL A 326 -0.46 2.94 4.65
N VAL A 327 0.00 3.13 5.89
CA VAL A 327 -0.73 3.89 6.92
C VAL A 327 -0.89 5.36 6.53
N ILE A 328 0.15 5.99 5.98
CA ILE A 328 0.14 7.38 5.54
C ILE A 328 -0.90 7.57 4.44
N PHE A 329 -0.83 6.80 3.35
CA PHE A 329 -1.77 6.97 2.23
C PHE A 329 -3.21 6.61 2.60
N SER A 330 -3.41 5.59 3.43
CA SER A 330 -4.72 5.29 4.01
C SER A 330 -5.28 6.47 4.79
N SER A 331 -4.47 7.08 5.66
CA SER A 331 -4.87 8.24 6.47
C SER A 331 -5.16 9.47 5.59
N LEU A 332 -4.38 9.68 4.53
CA LEU A 332 -4.61 10.77 3.56
C LEU A 332 -5.92 10.60 2.79
N ILE A 333 -6.26 9.38 2.37
CA ILE A 333 -7.55 9.08 1.72
C ILE A 333 -8.71 9.37 2.68
N LYS A 334 -8.61 8.90 3.93
CA LYS A 334 -9.62 9.17 4.98
C LYS A 334 -9.77 10.68 5.23
N ALA A 335 -8.65 11.41 5.27
CA ALA A 335 -8.64 12.86 5.44
C ALA A 335 -9.28 13.61 4.26
N GLU A 336 -8.98 13.23 3.01
CA GLU A 336 -9.62 13.82 1.82
C GLU A 336 -11.11 13.47 1.74
N GLY A 337 -11.52 12.26 2.15
CA GLY A 337 -12.93 11.92 2.30
C GLY A 337 -13.65 12.82 3.31
N LYS A 338 -13.06 13.01 4.50
CA LYS A 338 -13.59 13.94 5.52
C LYS A 338 -13.62 15.39 5.02
N LYS A 339 -12.60 15.81 4.27
CA LYS A 339 -12.55 17.15 3.67
C LYS A 339 -13.71 17.38 2.72
N THR A 340 -14.13 16.37 1.93
CA THR A 340 -15.33 16.45 1.09
C THR A 340 -16.56 16.84 1.91
N SER A 341 -16.76 16.22 3.09
CA SER A 341 -17.87 16.52 3.99
C SER A 341 -17.81 17.95 4.54
N ILE A 342 -16.63 18.38 4.99
CA ILE A 342 -16.42 19.76 5.48
C ILE A 342 -16.75 20.78 4.38
N LEU A 343 -16.24 20.55 3.16
CA LEU A 343 -16.47 21.42 2.02
C LEU A 343 -17.96 21.47 1.66
N LEU A 344 -18.64 20.32 1.67
CA LEU A 344 -20.06 20.24 1.39
C LEU A 344 -20.90 21.04 2.39
N HIS A 345 -20.60 20.95 3.69
CA HIS A 345 -21.29 21.73 4.72
C HIS A 345 -21.05 23.24 4.57
N GLN A 346 -19.83 23.64 4.21
CA GLN A 346 -19.54 25.05 3.89
C GLN A 346 -20.35 25.52 2.68
N ALA A 347 -20.43 24.71 1.62
CA ALA A 347 -21.22 25.04 0.43
C ALA A 347 -22.72 25.14 0.72
N ILE A 348 -23.27 24.27 1.58
CA ILE A 348 -24.68 24.34 2.03
C ILE A 348 -24.98 25.70 2.66
N ASN A 349 -24.07 26.21 3.50
CA ASN A 349 -24.27 27.49 4.18
C ASN A 349 -24.17 28.70 3.25
N LEU A 350 -23.51 28.55 2.10
CA LEU A 350 -23.37 29.59 1.09
C LEU A 350 -24.48 29.54 0.02
N GLU A 351 -25.35 28.53 0.04
CA GLU A 351 -26.32 28.27 -1.02
C GLU A 351 -27.73 28.72 -0.65
N TRP A 352 -28.31 29.59 -1.49
CA TRP A 352 -29.65 30.14 -1.28
C TRP A 352 -30.74 29.33 -2.00
N ASN A 353 -30.35 28.56 -3.03
CA ASN A 353 -31.28 27.76 -3.80
C ASN A 353 -31.68 26.49 -3.04
N SER A 354 -32.94 26.40 -2.62
CA SER A 354 -33.49 25.28 -1.86
C SER A 354 -33.37 23.93 -2.56
N LYS A 355 -33.40 23.89 -3.91
CA LYS A 355 -33.22 22.66 -4.70
C LYS A 355 -31.78 22.15 -4.61
N ILE A 356 -30.80 23.04 -4.72
CA ILE A 356 -29.38 22.68 -4.62
C ILE A 356 -29.04 22.25 -3.18
N VAL A 357 -29.52 23.01 -2.19
CA VAL A 357 -29.35 22.69 -0.76
C VAL A 357 -29.93 21.32 -0.44
N ARG A 358 -31.09 20.96 -1.00
CA ARG A 358 -31.69 19.63 -0.82
C ARG A 358 -30.76 18.52 -1.32
N GLU A 359 -30.22 18.63 -2.53
CA GLU A 359 -29.28 17.64 -3.07
C GLU A 359 -27.97 17.58 -2.27
N MET A 360 -27.45 18.73 -1.83
CA MET A 360 -26.26 18.78 -0.97
C MET A 360 -26.50 18.11 0.40
N ARG A 361 -27.70 18.25 0.99
CA ARG A 361 -28.07 17.56 2.23
C ARG A 361 -28.15 16.04 2.04
N ILE A 362 -28.72 15.57 0.93
CA ILE A 362 -28.72 14.13 0.59
C ILE A 362 -27.29 13.62 0.46
N PHE A 363 -26.42 14.37 -0.24
CA PHE A 363 -25.02 14.01 -0.36
C PHE A 363 -24.31 14.01 1.01
N SER A 364 -24.61 14.96 1.90
CA SER A 364 -24.05 15.00 3.26
C SER A 364 -24.41 13.75 4.07
N GLN A 365 -25.65 13.28 3.97
CA GLN A 365 -26.06 12.01 4.58
C GLN A 365 -25.26 10.82 4.03
N GLN A 366 -25.04 10.77 2.71
CA GLN A 366 -24.21 9.71 2.10
C GLN A 366 -22.77 9.73 2.63
N LEU A 367 -22.16 10.91 2.78
CA LEU A 367 -20.81 11.05 3.33
C LEU A 367 -20.73 10.60 4.80
N GLY A 368 -21.80 10.81 5.57
CA GLY A 368 -21.92 10.31 6.94
C GLY A 368 -21.95 8.78 7.03
N HIS A 369 -22.60 8.12 6.07
CA HIS A 369 -22.74 6.66 6.05
C HIS A 369 -21.59 5.92 5.36
N ARG A 370 -20.89 6.55 4.40
CA ARG A 370 -19.84 5.89 3.59
C ARG A 370 -18.53 6.67 3.61
N GLN A 371 -17.72 6.41 4.63
CA GLN A 371 -16.36 6.95 4.71
C GLN A 371 -15.38 6.06 3.94
N PRO A 372 -14.40 6.62 3.21
CA PRO A 372 -13.36 5.85 2.53
C PRO A 372 -12.35 5.34 3.55
N ILE A 373 -12.65 4.19 4.15
CA ILE A 373 -11.81 3.53 5.15
C ILE A 373 -11.03 2.40 4.48
N VAL A 374 -9.71 2.51 4.52
CA VAL A 374 -8.81 1.42 4.16
C VAL A 374 -8.63 0.51 5.38
N THR A 375 -8.94 -0.77 5.24
CA THR A 375 -9.04 -1.72 6.35
C THR A 375 -8.83 -3.15 5.86
N CYS A 376 -8.39 -4.03 6.77
CA CYS A 376 -8.40 -5.49 6.60
C CYS A 376 -9.66 -6.18 7.13
N GLY A 377 -10.67 -5.41 7.56
CA GLY A 377 -11.90 -5.91 8.17
C GLY A 377 -11.80 -6.06 9.69
N LEU A 378 -10.60 -6.29 10.23
CA LEU A 378 -10.36 -6.34 11.68
C LEU A 378 -10.11 -4.94 12.27
N PHE A 379 -9.32 -4.13 11.57
CA PHE A 379 -8.94 -2.79 12.00
C PHE A 379 -8.60 -1.90 10.79
N PRO A 380 -8.82 -0.57 10.89
CA PRO A 380 -8.37 0.37 9.87
C PRO A 380 -6.84 0.47 9.84
N PHE A 381 -6.27 0.68 8.65
CA PHE A 381 -4.83 0.97 8.52
C PHE A 381 -4.57 2.46 8.80
N ASP A 382 -4.63 2.87 10.06
CA ASP A 382 -4.42 4.26 10.47
C ASP A 382 -3.32 4.44 11.53
N TRP A 383 -3.08 5.69 11.92
CA TRP A 383 -2.05 6.03 12.91
C TRP A 383 -2.25 5.33 14.25
N SER A 384 -3.49 5.00 14.63
CA SER A 384 -3.75 4.27 15.87
C SER A 384 -3.10 2.89 15.81
N LEU A 385 -3.31 2.15 14.73
CA LEU A 385 -2.66 0.86 14.51
C LEU A 385 -1.13 0.98 14.54
N PHE A 386 -0.59 2.01 13.90
CA PHE A 386 0.85 2.24 13.84
C PHE A 386 1.46 2.47 15.23
N TYR A 387 0.87 3.36 16.03
CA TYR A 387 1.34 3.62 17.40
C TYR A 387 1.17 2.42 18.32
N SER A 388 0.05 1.69 18.23
CA SER A 388 -0.15 0.46 18.99
C SER A 388 0.89 -0.62 18.65
N SER A 389 1.23 -0.76 17.36
CA SER A 389 2.25 -1.72 16.92
C SER A 389 3.63 -1.38 17.47
N ILE A 390 4.03 -0.10 17.45
CA ILE A 390 5.30 0.34 18.05
C ILE A 390 5.31 0.07 19.55
N GLY A 391 4.23 0.41 20.26
CA GLY A 391 4.11 0.17 21.70
C GLY A 391 4.28 -1.32 22.04
N LEU A 392 3.58 -2.19 21.32
CA LEU A 392 3.70 -3.65 21.50
C LEU A 392 5.13 -4.15 21.21
N CYS A 393 5.79 -3.67 20.14
CA CYS A 393 7.18 -4.02 19.84
C CYS A 393 8.10 -3.68 21.02
N VAL A 394 7.99 -2.46 21.56
CA VAL A 394 8.81 -1.99 22.68
C VAL A 394 8.54 -2.80 23.95
N THR A 395 7.27 -3.09 24.25
CA THR A 395 6.90 -3.89 25.43
C THR A 395 7.50 -5.30 25.35
N TYR A 396 7.29 -6.01 24.24
CA TYR A 396 7.83 -7.37 24.08
C TYR A 396 9.35 -7.39 24.04
N LEU A 397 9.99 -6.42 23.37
CA LEU A 397 11.43 -6.29 23.36
C LEU A 397 11.99 -6.08 24.78
N THR A 398 11.36 -5.20 25.57
CA THR A 398 11.75 -4.95 26.97
C THR A 398 11.64 -6.23 27.80
N ILE A 399 10.55 -6.97 27.66
CA ILE A 399 10.37 -8.26 28.37
C ILE A 399 11.46 -9.24 27.96
N MET A 400 11.76 -9.38 26.67
CA MET A 400 12.82 -10.28 26.20
C MET A 400 14.19 -9.90 26.76
N ILE A 401 14.52 -8.61 26.75
CA ILE A 401 15.78 -8.09 27.31
C ILE A 401 15.86 -8.38 28.82
N GLN A 402 14.78 -8.11 29.56
CA GLN A 402 14.73 -8.37 31.00
C GLN A 402 14.94 -9.85 31.31
N LEU A 403 14.21 -10.74 30.62
CA LEU A 403 14.38 -12.18 30.79
C LEU A 403 15.81 -12.61 30.47
N ASP A 404 16.39 -12.19 29.34
CA ASP A 404 17.77 -12.52 28.97
C ASP A 404 18.79 -12.04 30.01
N SER A 405 18.63 -10.81 30.52
CA SER A 405 19.49 -10.27 31.57
C SER A 405 19.38 -11.00 32.91
N SER A 406 18.18 -11.46 33.28
CA SER A 406 17.97 -12.22 34.52
C SER A 406 18.59 -13.62 34.46
N TYR A 407 18.63 -14.26 33.29
CA TYR A 407 19.24 -15.58 33.11
C TYR A 407 20.76 -15.53 32.92
N SER A 408 21.30 -14.46 32.32
CA SER A 408 22.73 -14.34 32.00
C SER A 408 23.60 -13.86 33.15
N ASN A 409 23.03 -13.41 34.28
CA ASN A 409 23.80 -12.89 35.42
C ASN A 409 23.27 -13.37 36.79
N PRO A 410 23.59 -14.61 37.23
CA PRO A 410 23.16 -15.14 38.52
C PRO A 410 23.68 -14.35 39.74
N GLN A 411 24.77 -13.59 39.58
CA GLN A 411 25.41 -12.83 40.67
C GLN A 411 24.72 -11.51 41.00
N LEU A 412 23.78 -11.03 40.17
CA LEU A 412 22.93 -9.87 40.50
C LEU A 412 21.66 -10.27 41.28
N ASN A 413 21.38 -11.57 41.41
CA ASN A 413 20.22 -12.10 42.15
C ASN A 413 20.53 -12.44 43.62
N VAL A 414 21.68 -12.02 44.14
CA VAL A 414 22.02 -12.15 45.56
C VAL A 414 21.42 -10.98 46.37
N THR A 415 20.09 -10.87 46.35
CA THR A 415 19.35 -10.12 47.38
C THR A 415 18.26 -11.00 47.95
N LEU A 416 18.67 -12.12 48.54
CA LEU A 416 17.94 -12.72 49.65
C LEU A 416 18.97 -12.85 50.78
N PRO A 417 18.85 -12.05 51.86
CA PRO A 417 19.69 -12.27 53.03
C PRO A 417 19.28 -13.60 53.66
N ALA A 418 20.27 -14.47 53.86
CA ALA A 418 20.13 -15.59 54.76
C ALA A 418 20.13 -15.05 56.20
N THR A 419 18.92 -14.87 56.77
CA THR A 419 18.59 -15.02 58.20
C THR A 419 17.09 -15.13 58.35
#